data_AF-A0A8H4XS93-F1
#
_entry.id   AF-A0A8H4XS93-F1
#
_cell.length_a   1.000
_cell.length_b   1.000
_cell.length_c   1.000
_cell.angle_alpha   90.00
_cell.angle_beta   90.00
_cell.angle_gamma   90.00
#
_symmetry.space_group_name_H-M   'P 1'
#
loop_
_entity.id
_entity.type
_entity.pdbx_description
1 polymer ?
#
loop_
_entity_poly.entity_id
_entity_poly.type
_entity_poly.pdbx_seq_one_letter_code
_entity_poly.pdbx_strand_id
1 'polypeptide(L)' 'MKARIAGPSVLRPLWRREFSSSTSRRAINKIVPSAQEAIKDLKGSSMILVGGFGFSGVPSSLINAVRDRPELKDF' A
#
# COMPACT_ATOMS: atom_id res chain seq x y z
N MET A 1 -47.42 -28.47 -52.24
CA MET A 1 -47.02 -27.06 -52.04
C MET A 1 -46.43 -26.91 -50.63
N LYS A 2 -45.52 -25.95 -50.46
CA LYS A 2 -44.37 -25.95 -49.54
C LYS A 2 -44.56 -24.85 -48.49
N ALA A 3 -44.22 -25.11 -47.22
CA ALA A 3 -43.73 -24.08 -46.31
C ALA A 3 -42.97 -24.74 -45.15
N ARG A 4 -41.64 -24.81 -45.27
CA ARG A 4 -40.74 -24.96 -44.12
C ARG A 4 -40.46 -23.56 -43.61
N ILE A 5 -40.82 -23.29 -42.36
CA ILE A 5 -40.45 -22.04 -41.69
C ILE A 5 -39.02 -22.22 -41.19
N ALA A 6 -38.09 -21.54 -41.85
CA ALA A 6 -36.70 -21.44 -41.42
C ALA A 6 -36.65 -20.64 -40.11
N GLY A 7 -36.21 -21.27 -39.01
CA GLY A 7 -35.84 -20.55 -37.81
C GLY A 7 -34.63 -19.65 -38.12
N PRO A 8 -34.55 -18.42 -37.59
CA PRO A 8 -33.43 -17.55 -37.90
C PRO A 8 -32.17 -18.08 -37.22
N SER A 9 -31.26 -18.64 -38.01
CA SER A 9 -29.87 -18.81 -37.64
C SER A 9 -29.22 -17.43 -37.52
N VAL A 10 -29.28 -16.83 -36.34
CA VAL A 10 -28.59 -15.56 -36.08
C VAL A 10 -27.15 -15.87 -35.66
N LEU A 11 -26.29 -16.13 -36.64
CA LEU A 11 -24.86 -15.94 -36.50
C LEU A 11 -24.62 -14.44 -36.27
N ARG A 12 -24.47 -14.02 -35.00
CA ARG A 12 -24.00 -12.67 -34.69
C ARG A 12 -22.48 -12.70 -34.55
N PRO A 13 -21.72 -12.00 -35.41
CA PRO A 13 -20.29 -11.85 -35.25
C PRO A 13 -20.02 -11.05 -33.98
N LEU A 14 -19.39 -11.74 -33.03
CA LEU A 14 -18.35 -11.31 -32.09
C LEU A 14 -18.08 -9.78 -32.02
N TRP A 15 -19.03 -9.00 -31.51
CA TRP A 15 -18.72 -7.69 -30.94
C TRP A 15 -18.38 -7.89 -29.46
N ARG A 16 -17.23 -8.52 -29.23
CA ARG A 16 -16.65 -8.61 -27.89
C ARG A 16 -16.02 -7.25 -27.61
N ARG A 17 -16.64 -6.48 -26.72
CA ARG A 17 -16.00 -5.30 -26.15
C ARG A 17 -14.87 -5.81 -25.26
N GLU A 18 -13.64 -5.71 -25.74
CA GLU A 18 -12.48 -5.96 -24.89
C GLU A 18 -12.31 -4.76 -23.95
N PHE A 19 -12.27 -5.02 -22.65
CA PHE A 19 -11.95 -4.00 -21.66
C PHE A 19 -10.47 -4.13 -21.31
N SER A 20 -9.71 -3.06 -21.49
CA SER A 20 -8.35 -2.99 -20.98
C SER A 20 -8.42 -2.56 -19.52
N SER A 21 -7.99 -3.43 -18.61
CA SER A 21 -7.73 -3.07 -17.22
C SER A 21 -6.22 -3.03 -17.00
N SER A 22 -5.71 -1.95 -16.43
CA SER A 22 -4.34 -1.94 -15.94
C SER A 22 -4.25 -2.88 -14.72
N THR A 23 -3.16 -3.62 -14.60
CA THR A 23 -2.93 -4.44 -13.40
C THR A 23 -2.91 -3.52 -12.18
N SER A 24 -3.68 -3.86 -11.15
CA SER A 24 -3.58 -3.17 -9.86
C SER A 24 -2.18 -3.38 -9.31
N ARG A 25 -1.36 -2.31 -9.34
CA ARG A 25 -0.11 -2.31 -8.60
C ARG A 25 -0.49 -2.18 -7.13
N ARG A 26 -0.33 -3.26 -6.36
CA ARG A 26 -0.42 -3.18 -4.91
C ARG A 26 0.51 -2.04 -4.48
N ALA A 27 -0.04 -1.02 -3.83
CA ALA A 27 0.76 0.07 -3.32
C ALA A 27 1.84 -0.52 -2.40
N ILE A 28 3.02 0.10 -2.38
CA ILE A 28 4.06 -0.25 -1.40
C ILE A 28 3.44 -0.04 -0.03
N ASN A 29 3.28 -1.13 0.73
CA ASN A 29 2.71 -1.04 2.06
C ASN A 29 3.75 -0.41 2.99
N LYS A 30 3.47 0.80 3.46
CA LYS A 30 4.31 1.54 4.42
C LYS A 30 3.93 1.28 5.87
N ILE A 31 2.94 0.40 6.11
CA ILE A 31 2.55 -0.03 7.44
C ILE A 31 3.52 -1.13 7.88
N VAL A 32 4.18 -0.89 9.00
CA VAL A 32 5.09 -1.84 9.64
C VAL A 32 4.46 -2.38 10.93
N PRO A 33 4.78 -3.62 11.35
CA PRO A 33 4.13 -4.28 12.47
C PRO A 33 4.48 -3.69 13.86
N SER A 34 5.57 -2.94 13.99
CA SER A 34 6.03 -2.40 15.28
C SER A 34 6.85 -1.11 15.13
N ALA A 35 7.05 -0.42 16.26
CA ALA A 35 7.90 0.76 16.34
C ALA A 35 9.38 0.41 16.07
N GLN A 36 9.84 -0.76 16.52
CA GLN A 36 11.20 -1.25 16.29
C GLN A 36 11.47 -1.47 14.81
N GLU A 37 10.51 -2.05 14.08
CA GLU A 37 10.61 -2.25 12.64
C GLU A 37 10.63 -0.90 11.89
N ALA A 38 9.89 0.09 12.38
CA ALA A 38 9.85 1.43 11.79
C ALA A 38 11.21 2.15 11.84
N ILE A 39 12.02 1.89 12.87
CA ILE A 39 13.31 2.57 13.10
C ILE A 39 14.52 1.70 12.79
N LYS A 40 14.34 0.49 12.23
CA LYS A 40 15.41 -0.50 12.10
C LYS A 40 16.66 0.04 11.39
N ASP A 41 16.46 0.88 10.37
CA ASP A 41 17.52 1.43 9.53
C ASP A 41 18.14 2.74 10.09
N LEU A 42 17.66 3.21 11.24
CA LEU A 42 18.20 4.39 11.93
C LEU A 42 19.63 4.09 12.42
N LYS A 43 20.51 5.07 12.25
CA LYS A 43 21.93 5.00 12.66
C LYS A 43 22.21 6.06 13.71
N GLY A 44 23.23 5.83 14.54
CA GLY A 44 23.78 6.87 15.39
C GLY A 44 24.20 8.10 14.59
N SER A 45 24.26 9.24 15.27
CA SER A 45 24.61 10.55 14.70
C SER A 45 23.67 11.07 13.61
N SER A 46 22.47 10.51 13.49
CA SER A 46 21.45 10.98 12.53
C SER A 46 20.68 12.16 13.12
N MET A 47 20.39 13.20 12.33
CA MET A 47 19.46 14.23 12.78
C MET A 47 18.01 13.72 12.68
N ILE A 48 17.28 13.72 13.80
CA ILE A 48 15.88 13.25 13.86
C ILE A 48 14.96 14.44 14.14
N LEU A 49 13.97 14.63 13.28
CA LEU A 49 12.92 15.64 13.47
C LEU A 49 11.74 15.01 14.19
N VAL A 50 11.33 15.61 15.31
CA VAL A 50 10.23 15.10 16.15
C VAL A 50 9.13 16.16 16.24
N GLY A 51 7.90 15.77 15.89
CA GLY A 51 6.71 16.61 16.05
C GLY A 51 6.12 16.56 17.46
N GLY A 52 5.31 17.57 17.80
CA GLY A 52 4.54 17.64 19.05
C GLY A 52 4.53 19.03 19.67
N PHE A 53 3.55 19.30 20.54
CA PHE A 53 3.48 20.51 21.38
C PHE A 53 3.13 20.11 22.81
N GLY A 54 4.06 20.31 23.74
CA GLY A 54 3.95 19.73 25.09
C GLY A 54 3.83 18.20 24.99
N PHE A 55 2.71 17.64 25.46
CA PHE A 55 2.39 16.21 25.31
C PHE A 55 1.46 15.89 24.12
N SER A 56 0.91 16.91 23.46
CA SER A 56 -0.01 16.71 22.33
C SER A 56 0.76 16.38 21.05
N GLY A 57 0.37 15.31 20.37
CA GLY A 57 0.96 14.91 19.09
C GLY A 57 2.38 14.34 19.16
N VAL A 58 2.88 14.03 20.37
CA VAL A 58 4.22 13.45 20.56
C VAL A 58 4.21 11.96 20.20
N PRO A 59 5.12 11.48 19.32
CA PRO A 59 5.17 10.07 18.91
C PRO A 59 5.86 9.19 19.97
N SER A 60 5.25 9.05 21.16
CA SER A 60 5.84 8.38 22.33
C SER A 60 6.29 6.95 22.07
N SER A 61 5.55 6.17 21.28
CA SER A 61 5.95 4.79 20.91
C SER A 61 7.26 4.73 20.14
N LEU A 62 7.52 5.69 19.23
CA LEU A 62 8.77 5.75 18.47
C LEU A 62 9.92 6.28 19.34
N ILE A 63 9.65 7.27 20.21
CA ILE A 63 10.65 7.80 21.16
C ILE A 63 11.13 6.68 22.09
N ASN A 64 10.21 5.87 22.62
CA ASN A 64 10.57 4.73 23.47
C ASN A 64 11.39 3.69 22.69
N ALA A 65 11.02 3.39 21.43
CA ALA A 65 11.78 2.45 20.61
C ALA A 65 13.22 2.93 20.33
N VAL A 66 13.44 4.24 20.13
CA VAL A 66 14.78 4.82 19.99
C VAL A 66 15.54 4.75 21.32
N ARG A 67 14.89 5.12 22.43
CA ARG A 67 15.49 5.06 23.78
C ARG A 67 15.99 3.66 24.13
N ASP A 68 15.25 2.63 23.73
CA ASP A 68 15.57 1.23 24.06
C ASP A 68 16.73 0.65 23.21
N ARG A 69 17.33 1.45 22.30
CA ARG A 69 18.47 1.08 21.45
C ARG A 69 19.75 1.80 21.92
N PRO A 70 20.61 1.19 22.75
CA PRO A 70 21.78 1.88 23.31
C PRO A 70 22.90 2.17 22.29
N GLU A 71 22.90 1.53 21.12
CA GLU A 71 23.84 1.78 20.03
C GLU A 71 23.56 3.09 19.28
N LEU A 72 22.35 3.62 19.44
CA LEU A 72 21.89 4.87 18.88
C LEU A 72 22.34 6.03 19.79
N LYS A 73 23.36 6.77 19.37
CA LYS A 73 23.98 7.87 20.15
C LYS A 73 24.26 9.09 19.27
N ASP A 74 24.65 10.19 19.91
CA ASP A 74 25.12 11.43 19.27
C ASP A 74 24.09 12.10 18.34
N PHE A 75 22.81 12.07 18.74
CA PHE A 75 21.69 12.71 18.05
C PHE A 75 21.67 14.23 18.19
#